data_AF-A0A1F8JSB7-F1
#
_entry.id   AF-A0A1F8JSB7-F1
#
_cell.length_a   1.000
_cell.length_b   1.000
_cell.length_c   1.000
_cell.angle_alpha   90.00
_cell.angle_beta   90.00
_cell.angle_gamma   90.00
#
_symmetry.space_group_name_H-M   'P 1'
#
loop_
_entity.id
_entity.type
_entity.pdbx_description
1 polymer ?
#
loop_
_entity_poly.entity_id
_entity_poly.type
_entity_poly.pdbx_seq_one_letter_code
_entity_poly.pdbx_strand_id
1 'polypeptide(L)'
;MSHQLMSRRKAQSLALALFLTGLAIITYTKYWWPGIALAIGVPLAVKQYLLDKKFDMIVTLVVFVGVFITVQFNIKWEIVLPVLFTLGGLYVFFKEFFGPKEIEEEDIDEDLNHEIE
;
A
#
# COMPACT_ATOMS: atom_id res chain seq x y z
N MET A 1 4.42 -11.10 19.11
CA MET A 1 4.91 -12.00 18.03
C MET A 1 3.75 -12.32 17.12
N SER A 2 3.64 -11.63 15.97
CA SER A 2 2.51 -11.81 15.06
C SER A 2 2.59 -13.16 14.35
N HIS A 3 1.47 -13.88 14.42
CA HIS A 3 1.34 -15.23 13.89
C HIS A 3 1.24 -15.14 12.35
N GLN A 4 2.30 -15.49 11.63
CA GLN A 4 2.24 -15.59 10.17
C GLN A 4 1.16 -16.62 9.80
N LEU A 5 0.11 -16.18 9.10
CA LEU A 5 -0.96 -17.07 8.64
C LEU A 5 -0.44 -18.12 7.66
N MET A 6 0.62 -17.79 6.92
CA MET A 6 1.17 -18.64 5.88
C MET A 6 2.69 -18.44 5.72
N SER A 7 3.40 -19.53 5.40
CA SER A 7 4.81 -19.49 4.99
C SER A 7 5.02 -18.58 3.78
N ARG A 8 6.08 -17.76 3.80
CA ARG A 8 6.46 -16.84 2.72
C ARG A 8 6.42 -17.48 1.33
N ARG A 9 6.86 -18.73 1.19
CA ARG A 9 6.86 -19.46 -0.09
C ARG A 9 5.46 -19.68 -0.64
N LYS A 10 4.51 -20.11 0.22
CA LYS A 10 3.12 -20.34 -0.18
C LYS A 10 2.40 -19.04 -0.53
N ALA A 11 2.64 -17.96 0.25
CA ALA A 11 2.09 -16.64 -0.04
C ALA A 11 2.59 -16.10 -1.40
N GLN A 12 3.87 -16.33 -1.73
CA GLN A 12 4.44 -15.94 -3.02
C GLN A 12 3.85 -16.75 -4.18
N SER A 13 3.70 -18.06 -4.04
CA SER A 13 3.06 -18.90 -5.06
C SER A 13 1.60 -18.49 -5.30
N LEU A 14 0.85 -18.17 -4.24
CA LEU A 14 -0.53 -17.70 -4.35
C LEU A 14 -0.61 -16.35 -5.06
N ALA A 15 0.25 -15.39 -4.68
CA ALA A 15 0.31 -14.09 -5.33
C ALA A 15 0.66 -14.24 -6.83
N LEU A 16 1.59 -15.12 -7.18
CA LEU A 16 1.94 -15.36 -8.57
C LEU A 16 0.79 -16.01 -9.35
N ALA A 17 0.06 -16.96 -8.75
CA ALA A 17 -1.12 -17.55 -9.35
C ALA A 17 -2.24 -16.52 -9.59
N LEU A 18 -2.49 -15.64 -8.62
CA LEU A 18 -3.46 -14.54 -8.74
C LEU A 18 -3.04 -13.53 -9.81
N PHE A 19 -1.74 -13.20 -9.89
CA PHE A 19 -1.20 -12.30 -10.90
C PHE A 19 -1.40 -12.86 -12.32
N LEU A 20 -1.08 -14.13 -12.54
CA LEU A 20 -1.27 -14.80 -13.82
C LEU A 20 -2.76 -14.88 -14.21
N THR A 21 -3.63 -15.13 -13.22
CA THR A 21 -5.09 -15.11 -13.43
C THR A 21 -5.56 -13.72 -13.84
N GLY A 22 -5.10 -12.68 -13.15
CA GLY A 22 -5.39 -11.28 -13.50
C GLY A 22 -4.92 -10.93 -14.91
N LEU A 23 -3.71 -11.35 -15.31
CA LEU A 23 -3.20 -11.18 -16.67
C LEU A 23 -4.09 -11.85 -17.71
N ALA A 24 -4.53 -13.09 -17.47
CA ALA A 24 -5.43 -13.79 -18.38
C ALA A 24 -6.78 -13.07 -18.57
N ILE A 25 -7.31 -12.48 -17.49
CA ILE A 25 -8.55 -11.68 -17.56
C ILE A 25 -8.32 -10.40 -18.38
N ILE A 26 -7.19 -9.72 -18.19
CA ILE A 26 -6.86 -8.49 -18.93
C ILE A 26 -6.69 -8.77 -20.42
N THR A 27 -6.00 -9.84 -20.80
CA THR A 27 -5.80 -10.19 -22.21
C THR A 27 -7.13 -10.53 -22.89
N TYR A 28 -8.06 -11.16 -22.18
CA TYR A 28 -9.41 -11.42 -22.68
C TYR A 28 -10.23 -10.14 -22.83
N THR A 29 -10.25 -9.30 -21.79
CA THR A 29 -11.09 -8.10 -21.73
C THR A 29 -10.51 -6.92 -22.54
N LYS A 30 -9.24 -6.99 -22.95
CA LYS A 30 -8.50 -5.94 -23.69
C LYS A 30 -8.37 -4.60 -22.95
N TYR A 31 -8.80 -4.51 -21.69
CA TYR A 31 -8.62 -3.33 -20.85
C TYR A 31 -7.22 -3.33 -20.21
N TRP A 32 -6.20 -3.07 -21.04
CA TRP A 32 -4.79 -3.02 -20.62
C TRP A 32 -4.56 -2.00 -19.48
N TRP A 33 -5.13 -0.81 -19.63
CA TRP A 33 -5.14 0.22 -18.60
C TRP A 33 -6.59 0.56 -18.27
N PRO A 34 -7.02 0.58 -17.00
CA PRO A 34 -6.30 0.38 -15.73
C PRO A 34 -6.19 -1.07 -15.22
N GLY A 35 -6.56 -2.07 -16.04
CA GLY A 35 -6.62 -3.47 -15.62
C GLY A 35 -5.30 -4.02 -15.04
N ILE A 36 -4.16 -3.68 -15.65
CA ILE A 36 -2.83 -4.11 -15.16
C ILE A 36 -2.56 -3.62 -13.73
N ALA A 37 -3.00 -2.41 -13.38
CA ALA A 37 -2.82 -1.88 -12.04
C ALA A 37 -3.51 -2.78 -11.01
N LEU A 38 -4.73 -3.26 -11.29
CA LEU A 38 -5.41 -4.21 -10.40
C LEU A 38 -4.77 -5.59 -10.41
N ALA A 39 -4.36 -6.10 -11.58
CA ALA A 39 -3.70 -7.40 -11.65
C ALA A 39 -2.38 -7.45 -10.86
N ILE A 40 -1.68 -6.33 -10.71
CA ILE A 40 -0.48 -6.24 -9.86
C ILE A 40 -0.86 -5.95 -8.40
N GLY A 41 -1.77 -5.02 -8.17
CA GLY A 41 -2.13 -4.55 -6.84
C GLY A 41 -2.82 -5.60 -5.98
N VAL A 42 -3.76 -6.36 -6.56
CA VAL A 42 -4.53 -7.38 -5.82
C VAL A 42 -3.62 -8.50 -5.29
N PRO A 43 -2.74 -9.13 -6.08
CA PRO A 43 -1.82 -10.14 -5.56
C PRO A 43 -0.81 -9.59 -4.55
N LEU A 44 -0.35 -8.34 -4.72
CA LEU A 44 0.57 -7.71 -3.78
C LEU A 44 -0.09 -7.47 -2.42
N ALA A 45 -1.32 -6.96 -2.42
CA ALA A 45 -2.11 -6.75 -1.21
C ALA A 45 -2.44 -8.09 -0.52
N VAL A 46 -2.84 -9.12 -1.27
CA VAL A 46 -3.08 -10.48 -0.72
C VAL A 46 -1.80 -11.04 -0.10
N LYS A 47 -0.65 -10.87 -0.74
CA LYS A 47 0.64 -11.28 -0.17
C LYS A 47 0.94 -10.55 1.15
N GLN A 48 0.75 -9.25 1.20
CA GLN A 48 0.99 -8.44 2.41
C GLN A 48 0.02 -8.81 3.53
N TYR A 49 -1.26 -9.07 3.21
CA TYR A 49 -2.26 -9.58 4.14
C TYR A 49 -1.84 -10.91 4.76
N LEU A 50 -1.40 -11.87 3.93
CA LEU A 50 -0.93 -13.18 4.39
C LEU A 50 0.34 -13.13 5.24
N LEU A 51 1.13 -12.06 5.11
CA LEU A 51 2.34 -11.81 5.88
C LEU A 51 2.10 -10.94 7.14
N ASP A 52 0.84 -10.65 7.47
CA ASP A 52 0.40 -9.80 8.57
C ASP A 52 0.96 -8.36 8.52
N LYS A 53 1.33 -7.89 7.32
CA LYS A 53 1.78 -6.52 7.07
C LYS A 53 0.58 -5.63 6.76
N LYS A 54 -0.29 -5.42 7.74
CA LYS A 54 -1.58 -4.72 7.57
C LYS A 54 -1.42 -3.28 7.07
N PHE A 55 -0.38 -2.57 7.53
CA PHE A 55 -0.09 -1.21 7.06
C PHE A 55 0.34 -1.21 5.58
N ASP A 56 1.34 -2.02 5.21
CA ASP A 56 1.79 -2.16 3.82
C ASP A 56 0.64 -2.56 2.88
N MET A 57 -0.27 -3.43 3.35
CA MET A 57 -1.48 -3.84 2.64
C MET A 57 -2.42 -2.66 2.40
N ILE A 58 -2.73 -1.87 3.42
CA ILE A 58 -3.62 -0.71 3.29
C ILE A 58 -3.03 0.30 2.30
N VAL A 59 -1.74 0.62 2.43
CA VAL A 59 -1.06 1.55 1.51
C VAL A 59 -1.13 1.02 0.08
N THR A 60 -0.84 -0.26 -0.14
CA THR A 60 -0.90 -0.88 -1.46
C THR A 60 -2.32 -0.84 -2.03
N LEU A 61 -3.34 -1.15 -1.23
CA LEU A 61 -4.74 -1.05 -1.64
C LEU A 61 -5.10 0.37 -2.04
N VAL A 62 -4.77 1.36 -1.21
CA VAL A 62 -5.07 2.78 -1.48
C VAL A 62 -4.40 3.23 -2.78
N VAL A 63 -3.13 2.88 -3.00
CA VAL A 63 -2.40 3.26 -4.22
C VAL A 63 -3.02 2.59 -5.45
N PHE A 64 -3.15 1.27 -5.47
CA PHE A 64 -3.59 0.57 -6.68
C PHE A 64 -5.09 0.76 -6.97
N VAL A 65 -5.94 0.77 -5.95
CA VAL A 65 -7.37 1.05 -6.11
C VAL A 65 -7.59 2.53 -6.41
N GLY A 66 -6.86 3.43 -5.76
CA GLY A 66 -6.93 4.87 -6.02
C GLY A 66 -6.53 5.21 -7.45
N VAL A 67 -5.45 4.62 -7.96
CA VAL A 67 -5.05 4.75 -9.38
C VAL A 67 -6.12 4.16 -10.30
N PHE A 68 -6.64 2.98 -10.00
CA PHE A 68 -7.70 2.36 -10.80
C PHE A 68 -8.93 3.26 -10.91
N ILE A 69 -9.43 3.79 -9.78
CA ILE A 69 -10.58 4.70 -9.74
C ILE A 69 -10.29 5.97 -10.52
N THR A 70 -9.12 6.59 -10.29
CA THR A 70 -8.74 7.85 -10.95
C THR A 70 -8.75 7.69 -12.47
N VAL A 71 -8.18 6.60 -12.97
CA VAL A 71 -8.13 6.32 -14.41
C VAL A 71 -9.50 5.93 -14.96
N GLN A 72 -10.22 5.02 -14.29
CA GLN A 72 -11.50 4.47 -14.76
C GLN A 72 -12.58 5.56 -14.87
N PHE A 73 -12.60 6.50 -13.93
CA PHE A 73 -13.57 7.59 -13.90
C PHE A 73 -13.05 8.89 -14.54
N ASN A 74 -11.86 8.85 -15.17
CA ASN A 74 -11.22 10.00 -15.79
C ASN A 74 -11.18 11.23 -14.86
N ILE A 75 -10.88 11.00 -13.58
CA ILE A 75 -10.92 12.05 -12.57
C ILE A 75 -9.80 13.05 -12.85
N LYS A 76 -10.16 14.33 -12.88
CA LYS A 76 -9.18 15.41 -13.06
C LYS A 76 -8.22 15.45 -11.87
N TRP A 77 -6.94 15.63 -12.16
CA TRP A 77 -5.89 15.82 -11.14
C TRP A 77 -6.17 16.98 -10.17
N GLU A 78 -6.93 17.99 -10.63
CA GLU A 78 -7.45 19.10 -9.82
C GLU A 78 -8.31 18.65 -8.63
N ILE A 79 -8.94 17.47 -8.71
CA ILE A 79 -9.74 16.89 -7.63
C ILE A 79 -8.91 15.90 -6.81
N VAL A 80 -8.07 15.12 -7.49
CA VAL A 80 -7.23 14.08 -6.85
C VAL A 80 -6.21 14.69 -5.89
N LEU A 81 -5.52 15.76 -6.31
CA LEU A 81 -4.49 16.41 -5.49
C LEU A 81 -5.05 16.95 -4.17
N PRO A 82 -6.12 17.77 -4.14
CA PRO A 82 -6.72 18.23 -2.90
C PRO A 82 -7.16 17.09 -1.98
N VAL A 83 -7.75 16.02 -2.53
CA VAL A 83 -8.16 14.86 -1.74
C VAL A 83 -6.95 14.15 -1.13
N LEU A 84 -5.87 13.94 -1.89
CA LEU A 84 -4.64 13.35 -1.38
C LEU A 84 -4.00 14.21 -0.29
N PHE A 85 -3.92 15.52 -0.47
CA PHE A 85 -3.37 16.42 0.55
C PHE A 85 -4.25 16.47 1.79
N THR A 86 -5.58 16.43 1.63
CA THR A 86 -6.51 16.38 2.76
C THR A 86 -6.33 15.09 3.55
N LEU A 87 -6.28 13.93 2.87
CA LEU A 87 -6.04 12.64 3.52
C LEU A 87 -4.66 12.56 4.16
N GLY A 88 -3.62 13.08 3.51
CA GLY A 88 -2.26 13.13 4.05
C GLY A 88 -2.16 14.02 5.29
N GLY A 89 -2.75 15.22 5.24
CA GLY A 89 -2.83 16.12 6.39
C GLY A 89 -3.64 15.51 7.54
N LEU A 90 -4.76 14.86 7.23
CA LEU A 90 -5.58 14.15 8.22
C LEU A 90 -4.80 12.99 8.86
N TYR A 91 -4.04 12.23 8.05
CA TYR A 91 -3.18 11.16 8.55
C TYR A 91 -2.10 11.68 9.49
N VAL A 92 -1.38 12.75 9.12
CA VAL A 92 -0.38 13.37 9.99
C VAL A 92 -1.02 13.88 11.28
N PHE A 93 -2.18 14.56 11.16
CA PHE A 93 -2.93 15.04 12.32
C PHE A 93 -3.33 13.89 13.26
N PHE A 94 -3.90 12.81 12.75
CA PHE A 94 -4.24 11.66 13.58
C PHE A 94 -3.01 10.94 14.16
N LYS A 95 -1.91 10.85 13.40
CA LYS A 95 -0.65 10.30 13.90
C LYS A 95 -0.11 11.13 15.08
N GLU A 96 -0.14 12.45 14.96
CA GLU A 96 0.35 13.37 16.00
C GLU A 96 -0.55 13.36 17.26
N PHE A 97 -1.87 13.36 17.07
CA PHE A 97 -2.81 13.50 18.19
C PHE A 97 -3.25 12.16 18.83
N PHE A 98 -3.19 11.05 18.09
CA PHE A 98 -3.69 9.74 18.54
C PHE A 98 -2.69 8.59 18.36
N GLY A 99 -1.52 8.83 17.77
CA GLY A 99 -0.49 7.83 17.63
C GLY A 99 0.09 7.40 18.99
N PRO A 100 0.49 6.13 19.16
CA PRO A 100 1.25 5.73 20.34
C PRO A 100 2.51 6.58 20.43
N LYS A 101 2.79 7.07 21.63
CA LYS A 101 3.95 7.90 22.00
C LYS A 101 5.28 7.12 21.97
N GLU A 102 5.38 6.15 21.07
CA GLU A 102 6.49 5.21 20.94
C GLU A 102 6.89 5.20 19.46
N ILE A 103 7.72 6.17 19.07
CA ILE A 103 8.78 6.16 18.05
C ILE A 103 9.25 7.63 18.02
N GLU A 104 10.07 8.01 19.00
CA GLU A 104 10.85 9.26 18.94
C GLU A 104 12.12 9.21 19.82
N GLU A 105 12.46 8.07 20.45
CA GLU A 105 13.73 7.95 21.20
C GLU A 105 14.87 7.38 20.32
N GLU A 106 14.59 6.62 19.26
CA GLU A 106 15.65 5.99 18.45
C GLU A 106 16.27 6.95 17.41
N ASP A 107 15.54 7.98 16.96
CA ASP A 107 16.05 9.00 16.01
C ASP A 107 16.72 10.20 16.73
N ILE A 108 16.46 10.42 18.03
CA ILE A 108 17.10 11.53 18.79
C ILE A 108 18.49 11.12 19.29
N ASP A 109 18.72 9.84 19.60
CA ASP A 109 20.00 9.34 20.11
C ASP A 109 21.11 9.29 19.03
N GLU A 110 20.76 9.17 17.74
CA GLU A 110 21.73 9.24 16.63
C GLU A 110 22.20 10.68 16.36
N ASP A 111 21.30 11.68 16.45
CA ASP A 111 21.66 13.09 16.28
C ASP A 111 22.45 13.62 17.49
N LEU A 112 22.14 13.18 18.72
CA LEU A 112 22.87 13.65 19.92
C LEU A 112 24.31 13.12 20.00
N ASN A 113 24.56 11.90 19.53
CA ASN A 113 25.91 11.32 19.52
C ASN A 113 26.79 11.90 18.40
N HIS A 114 26.20 12.39 17.32
CA HIS A 114 26.95 13.00 16.22
C HIS A 114 27.43 14.42 16.52
N GLU A 115 26.84 15.11 17.51
CA GLU A 115 27.24 16.45 17.95
C GLU A 115 28.30 16.44 19.08
N ILE A 116 28.57 15.28 19.71
CA ILE A 116 29.48 15.15 20.86
C ILE A 116 30.85 14.53 20.49
N GLU A 117 31.01 13.98 19.26
CA GLU A 117 32.32 13.62 18.68
C GLU A 117 32.99 14.77 17.91
#